data_AF-A0A662ZDM9-F1
#
_entry.id   AF-A0A662ZDM9-F1
#
_cell.length_a   1.000
_cell.length_b   1.000
_cell.length_c   1.000
_cell.angle_alpha   90.00
_cell.angle_beta   90.00
_cell.angle_gamma   90.00
#
_symmetry.space_group_name_H-M   'P 1'
#
loop_
_entity.id
_entity.type
_entity.pdbx_description
1 polymer ?
#
loop_
_entity_poly.entity_id
_entity_poly.type
_entity_poly.pdbx_seq_one_letter_code
_entity_poly.pdbx_strand_id
1 'polypeptide(L)'
;TRILIWLCIYNKLSDLSIVNTMLIVLYALDLGYISAFAFYRGLKLTPRNRFARYIGFSLAFAVLLTMIIGRLPLTPVSSNFYLGIVCQVLIILFFRIKIEGQQLELTERKVRISPGMRRYLKNGIIMVSVLSFLHGMTDGVDYFIFKNSEVDVVHEYYRLFYVLSLITAAILYDKFKYYQMLLAILATGLLILTFQLYNTEYFNVVHYLDSICSGFILVFIMNIFAEASAVTDKPWMWCNLGRIIQFALNSIGSVISVWLLEQNLTATSQFIFMILLCVLIFMLYHGSMNYQIEKQYRTLSMRLNKELEKSRPTAVEDVNNSKAKDFNRVISSESYKRVSITNRLLINSHKNKQGKKENHIQSQNESLQNDLKDFISAYDLTSKESDILKEIIQLKSIKDMAVELDITERTVKYRISRIFEKTGTKNQRELLKKINE
;
A
#
# COMPACT_ATOMS: atom_id res chain seq x y z
N THR A 1 21.35 1.73 -4.15
CA THR A 1 21.94 0.93 -5.25
C THR A 1 23.32 1.38 -5.64
N ARG A 2 23.56 2.67 -5.96
CA ARG A 2 24.94 3.15 -6.18
C ARG A 2 25.89 2.89 -5.00
N ILE A 3 25.38 2.83 -3.76
CA ILE A 3 26.15 2.55 -2.54
C ILE A 3 26.68 1.10 -2.48
N LEU A 4 25.88 0.09 -2.85
CA LEU A 4 26.31 -1.32 -2.80
C LEU A 4 27.20 -1.67 -4.00
N ILE A 5 26.95 -1.07 -5.16
CA ILE A 5 27.84 -1.12 -6.32
C ILE A 5 29.18 -0.41 -6.00
N TRP A 6 29.15 0.73 -5.30
CA TRP A 6 30.35 1.39 -4.79
C TRP A 6 31.06 0.60 -3.69
N LEU A 7 30.36 -0.17 -2.86
CA LEU A 7 30.95 -1.09 -1.89
C LEU A 7 31.58 -2.33 -2.57
N CYS A 8 31.09 -2.76 -3.73
CA CYS A 8 31.76 -3.76 -4.56
C CYS A 8 33.00 -3.19 -5.25
N ILE A 9 32.95 -1.92 -5.68
CA ILE A 9 34.12 -1.16 -6.17
C ILE A 9 35.14 -0.91 -5.04
N TYR A 10 34.67 -0.71 -3.80
CA TYR A 10 35.48 -0.53 -2.58
C TYR A 10 36.37 -1.73 -2.26
N ASN A 11 35.94 -2.95 -2.57
CA ASN A 11 36.79 -4.14 -2.38
C ASN A 11 37.94 -4.23 -3.41
N LYS A 12 37.91 -3.39 -4.46
CA LYS A 12 38.95 -3.33 -5.51
C LYS A 12 39.81 -2.05 -5.41
N LEU A 13 39.45 -1.09 -4.56
CA LEU A 13 40.18 0.16 -4.28
C LEU A 13 40.61 0.17 -2.81
N SER A 14 41.71 -0.52 -2.53
CA SER A 14 42.29 -0.79 -1.21
C SER A 14 42.78 0.43 -0.41
N ASP A 15 42.41 1.66 -0.76
CA ASP A 15 43.03 2.89 -0.24
C ASP A 15 42.07 3.91 0.40
N LEU A 16 40.76 3.63 0.52
CA LEU A 16 39.82 4.55 1.17
C LEU A 16 39.56 4.20 2.64
N SER A 17 39.89 5.13 3.55
CA SER A 17 39.65 4.99 4.99
C SER A 17 38.17 4.73 5.34
N ILE A 18 37.93 3.98 6.43
CA ILE A 18 36.59 3.68 7.00
C ILE A 18 35.72 4.95 7.16
N VAL A 19 36.37 6.09 7.40
CA VAL A 19 35.74 7.41 7.53
C VAL A 19 35.07 7.83 6.23
N ASN A 20 35.71 7.60 5.08
CA ASN A 20 35.16 7.97 3.77
C ASN A 20 33.95 7.10 3.39
N THR A 21 33.96 5.81 3.74
CA THR A 21 32.79 4.93 3.54
C THR A 21 31.61 5.36 4.41
N MET A 22 31.85 5.72 5.67
CA MET A 22 30.79 6.27 6.53
C MET A 22 30.23 7.59 6.00
N LEU A 23 31.09 8.50 5.52
CA LEU A 23 30.67 9.77 4.91
C LEU A 23 29.81 9.56 3.66
N ILE A 24 30.17 8.61 2.80
CA ILE A 24 29.38 8.27 1.59
C ILE A 24 27.99 7.73 1.97
N VAL A 25 27.92 6.87 2.99
CA VAL A 25 26.64 6.32 3.48
C VAL A 25 25.75 7.43 4.03
N LEU A 26 26.29 8.31 4.88
CA LEU A 26 25.56 9.45 5.44
C LEU A 26 25.06 10.40 4.33
N TYR A 27 25.94 10.76 3.40
CA TYR A 27 25.59 11.59 2.24
C TYR A 27 24.44 11.01 1.40
N ALA A 28 24.43 9.69 1.23
CA ALA A 28 23.36 9.03 0.48
C ALA A 28 22.04 8.96 1.25
N LEU A 29 22.08 8.86 2.58
CA LEU A 29 20.89 8.95 3.44
C LEU A 29 20.28 10.35 3.40
N ASP A 30 21.11 11.38 3.44
CA ASP A 30 20.67 12.79 3.37
C ASP A 30 19.96 13.09 2.04
N LEU A 31 20.52 12.62 0.93
CA LEU A 31 19.87 12.68 -0.40
C LEU A 31 18.49 11.98 -0.42
N GLY A 32 18.39 10.84 0.27
CA GLY A 32 17.12 10.12 0.44
C GLY A 32 16.07 10.97 1.14
N TYR A 33 16.47 11.73 2.16
CA TYR A 33 15.57 12.61 2.91
C TYR A 33 15.14 13.85 2.09
N ILE A 34 16.09 14.49 1.42
CA ILE A 34 15.83 15.67 0.57
C ILE A 34 14.89 15.29 -0.58
N SER A 35 15.13 14.14 -1.23
CA SER A 35 14.25 13.66 -2.31
C SER A 35 12.83 13.36 -1.83
N ALA A 36 12.67 12.74 -0.65
CA ALA A 36 11.36 12.50 -0.06
C ALA A 36 10.59 13.80 0.19
N PHE A 37 11.28 14.83 0.69
CA PHE A 37 10.69 16.14 0.90
C PHE A 37 10.31 16.84 -0.42
N ALA A 38 11.17 16.79 -1.43
CA ALA A 38 10.92 17.35 -2.74
C ALA A 38 9.71 16.70 -3.44
N PHE A 39 9.57 15.38 -3.36
CA PHE A 39 8.41 14.66 -3.90
C PHE A 39 7.13 14.97 -3.12
N TYR A 40 7.20 15.06 -1.79
CA TYR A 40 6.04 15.45 -0.97
C TYR A 40 5.55 16.87 -1.29
N ARG A 41 6.46 17.83 -1.48
CA ARG A 41 6.09 19.17 -1.95
C ARG A 41 5.51 19.14 -3.36
N GLY A 42 6.11 18.37 -4.27
CA GLY A 42 5.58 18.14 -5.62
C GLY A 42 4.14 17.62 -5.60
N LEU A 43 3.80 16.75 -4.65
CA LEU A 43 2.45 16.20 -4.50
C LEU A 43 1.42 17.27 -4.09
N LYS A 44 1.82 18.25 -3.29
CA LYS A 44 0.95 19.37 -2.89
C LYS A 44 0.74 20.39 -4.00
N LEU A 45 1.78 20.64 -4.81
CA LEU A 45 1.77 21.66 -5.85
C LEU A 45 1.17 21.16 -7.18
N THR A 46 1.17 19.85 -7.39
CA THR A 46 0.74 19.23 -8.66
C THR A 46 -0.65 18.65 -8.53
N PRO A 47 -1.55 18.87 -9.51
CA PRO A 47 -2.86 18.21 -9.53
C PRO A 47 -2.71 16.68 -9.51
N ARG A 48 -3.61 15.97 -8.81
CA ARG A 48 -3.57 14.51 -8.63
C ARG A 48 -3.56 13.69 -9.93
N ASN A 49 -3.99 14.28 -11.04
CA ASN A 49 -4.03 13.65 -12.38
C ASN A 49 -2.79 13.98 -13.24
N ARG A 50 -1.80 14.69 -12.67
CA ARG A 50 -0.53 15.04 -13.33
C ARG A 50 0.69 14.64 -12.49
N PHE A 51 0.47 13.99 -11.36
CA PHE A 51 1.52 13.74 -10.40
C PHE A 51 2.52 12.68 -10.89
N ALA A 52 2.06 11.67 -11.63
CA ALA A 52 2.98 10.68 -12.19
C ALA A 52 3.91 11.32 -13.21
N ARG A 53 3.41 12.24 -14.05
CA ARG A 53 4.24 13.07 -14.94
C ARG A 53 5.30 13.87 -14.20
N TYR A 54 4.96 14.50 -13.08
CA TYR A 54 5.94 15.22 -12.27
C TYR A 54 7.08 14.28 -11.81
N ILE A 55 6.75 13.08 -11.31
CA ILE A 55 7.76 12.07 -10.94
C ILE A 55 8.57 11.63 -12.16
N GLY A 56 7.92 11.28 -13.27
CA GLY A 56 8.60 10.80 -14.48
C GLY A 56 9.55 11.84 -15.07
N PHE A 57 9.11 13.09 -15.20
CA PHE A 57 9.94 14.18 -15.72
C PHE A 57 11.09 14.53 -14.77
N SER A 58 10.87 14.55 -13.46
CA SER A 58 11.95 14.82 -12.51
C SER A 58 13.02 13.73 -12.52
N LEU A 59 12.62 12.45 -12.61
CA LEU A 59 13.55 11.33 -12.76
C LEU A 59 14.28 11.35 -14.11
N ALA A 60 13.56 11.61 -15.20
CA ALA A 60 14.13 11.74 -16.54
C ALA A 60 15.16 12.88 -16.61
N PHE A 61 14.83 14.04 -16.04
CA PHE A 61 15.75 15.17 -15.91
C PHE A 61 16.97 14.81 -15.08
N ALA A 62 16.80 14.11 -13.95
CA ALA A 62 17.92 13.66 -13.13
C ALA A 62 18.86 12.71 -13.91
N VAL A 63 18.31 11.77 -14.69
CA VAL A 63 19.12 10.88 -15.54
C VAL A 63 19.88 11.67 -16.60
N LEU A 64 19.22 12.58 -17.33
CA LEU A 64 19.88 13.44 -18.31
C LEU A 64 21.00 14.28 -17.69
N LEU A 65 20.75 14.86 -16.52
CA LEU A 65 21.75 15.62 -15.78
C LEU A 65 22.96 14.73 -15.42
N THR A 66 22.72 13.49 -14.97
CA THR A 66 23.82 12.55 -14.68
C THR A 66 24.61 12.17 -15.94
N MET A 67 23.97 12.13 -17.12
CA MET A 67 24.67 11.89 -18.38
C MET A 67 25.54 13.10 -18.78
N ILE A 68 25.03 14.32 -18.62
CA ILE A 68 25.79 15.54 -18.89
C ILE A 68 26.99 15.64 -17.96
N ILE A 69 26.77 15.47 -16.65
CA ILE A 69 27.84 15.51 -15.64
C ILE A 69 28.90 14.44 -15.93
N GLY A 70 28.49 13.24 -16.35
CA GLY A 70 29.42 12.17 -16.70
C GLY A 70 30.35 12.47 -17.88
N ARG A 71 30.02 13.47 -18.71
CA ARG A 71 30.84 13.90 -19.86
C ARG A 71 31.67 15.16 -19.59
N LEU A 72 31.49 15.81 -18.44
CA LEU A 72 32.28 16.98 -18.11
C LEU A 72 33.71 16.54 -17.74
N PRO A 73 34.75 17.17 -18.31
CA PRO A 73 36.15 16.89 -17.97
C PRO A 73 36.52 17.54 -16.62
N LEU A 74 35.74 17.24 -15.58
CA LEU A 74 35.99 17.77 -14.24
C LEU A 74 37.05 16.93 -13.53
N THR A 75 37.86 17.66 -12.75
CA THR A 75 38.95 17.29 -11.84
C THR A 75 38.76 15.97 -11.07
N PRO A 76 39.83 15.40 -10.47
CA PRO A 76 39.83 14.08 -9.79
C PRO A 76 38.57 13.80 -8.96
N VAL A 77 38.11 12.54 -8.96
CA VAL A 77 36.84 12.05 -8.38
C VAL A 77 36.48 12.64 -7.01
N SER A 78 37.47 12.94 -6.17
CA SER A 78 37.33 13.62 -4.88
C SER A 78 36.69 15.02 -4.98
N SER A 79 37.09 15.84 -5.96
CA SER A 79 36.57 17.20 -6.16
C SER A 79 35.08 17.26 -6.52
N ASN A 80 34.59 16.31 -7.33
CA ASN A 80 33.18 16.19 -7.70
C ASN A 80 32.29 15.79 -6.51
N PHE A 81 32.83 15.02 -5.56
CA PHE A 81 32.12 14.66 -4.33
C PHE A 81 31.89 15.87 -3.44
N TYR A 82 32.92 16.69 -3.21
CA TYR A 82 32.79 17.92 -2.40
C TYR A 82 31.88 18.96 -3.06
N LEU A 83 31.94 19.12 -4.38
CA LEU A 83 31.00 19.99 -5.11
C LEU A 83 29.54 19.51 -4.95
N GLY A 84 29.31 18.20 -4.96
CA GLY A 84 28.01 17.60 -4.67
C GLY A 84 27.47 17.95 -3.28
N ILE A 85 28.32 17.89 -2.26
CA ILE A 85 27.99 18.30 -0.88
C ILE A 85 27.63 19.79 -0.82
N VAL A 86 28.42 20.66 -1.46
CA VAL A 86 28.14 22.11 -1.50
C VAL A 86 26.79 22.38 -2.16
N CYS A 87 26.52 21.75 -3.31
CA CYS A 87 25.23 21.86 -3.99
C CYS A 87 24.06 21.38 -3.12
N GLN A 88 24.22 20.31 -2.35
CA GLN A 88 23.19 19.84 -1.42
C GLN A 88 22.93 20.83 -0.30
N VAL A 89 23.99 21.37 0.32
CA VAL A 89 23.87 22.38 1.37
C VAL A 89 23.12 23.60 0.82
N LEU A 90 23.46 24.06 -0.39
CA LEU A 90 22.76 25.16 -1.07
C LEU A 90 21.29 24.82 -1.34
N ILE A 91 20.97 23.59 -1.76
CA ILE A 91 19.59 23.14 -1.96
C ILE A 91 18.80 23.15 -0.63
N ILE A 92 19.39 22.65 0.46
CA ILE A 92 18.77 22.65 1.80
C ILE A 92 18.53 24.08 2.27
N LEU A 93 19.52 24.97 2.11
CA LEU A 93 19.41 26.39 2.48
C LEU A 93 18.33 27.10 1.66
N PHE A 94 18.30 26.87 0.34
CA PHE A 94 17.26 27.40 -0.54
C PHE A 94 15.85 26.94 -0.10
N PHE A 95 15.70 25.66 0.24
CA PHE A 95 14.43 25.14 0.73
C PHE A 95 14.06 25.70 2.10
N ARG A 96 15.01 25.89 3.03
CA ARG A 96 14.78 26.54 4.34
C ARG A 96 14.27 27.97 4.19
N ILE A 97 14.93 28.80 3.36
CA ILE A 97 14.54 30.19 3.12
C ILE A 97 13.09 30.27 2.58
N LYS A 98 12.71 29.34 1.70
CA LYS A 98 11.36 29.32 1.11
C LYS A 98 10.29 28.68 2.03
N ILE A 99 10.68 27.93 3.07
CA ILE A 99 9.75 27.39 4.09
C ILE A 99 9.21 28.52 4.97
N GLU A 100 10.05 29.50 5.32
CA GLU A 100 9.70 30.61 6.20
C GLU A 100 8.70 31.58 5.55
N GLY A 101 8.75 31.75 4.22
CA GLY A 101 7.86 32.64 3.47
C GLY A 101 6.47 32.07 3.12
N GLN A 102 6.20 30.78 3.38
CA GLN A 102 4.91 30.14 3.06
C GLN A 102 4.47 29.20 4.18
N GLN A 103 3.96 29.76 5.27
CA GLN A 103 3.06 29.04 6.18
C GLN A 103 1.74 28.77 5.43
N LEU A 104 1.72 27.75 4.57
CA LEU A 104 0.49 27.23 4.00
C LEU A 104 -0.31 26.57 5.13
N GLU A 105 -1.43 27.19 5.50
CA GLU A 105 -2.37 26.70 6.51
C GLU A 105 -2.70 25.21 6.29
N LEU A 106 -2.27 24.42 7.27
CA LEU A 106 -2.38 22.97 7.29
C LEU A 106 -3.77 22.56 7.80
N THR A 107 -4.76 22.44 6.91
CA THR A 107 -5.90 21.55 7.21
C THR A 107 -5.47 20.09 6.99
N GLU A 108 -4.67 19.56 7.92
CA GLU A 108 -4.45 18.13 8.07
C GLU A 108 -5.75 17.48 8.55
N ARG A 109 -6.64 17.14 7.62
CA ARG A 109 -7.71 16.18 7.93
C ARG A 109 -7.06 14.82 8.12
N LYS A 110 -6.78 14.44 9.37
CA LYS A 110 -6.43 13.06 9.77
C LYS A 110 -7.60 12.13 9.42
N VAL A 111 -7.61 11.62 8.19
CA VAL A 111 -8.56 10.59 7.80
C VAL A 111 -8.03 9.25 8.30
N ARG A 112 -8.73 8.62 9.25
CA ARG A 112 -8.39 7.29 9.76
C ARG A 112 -8.32 6.32 8.58
N ILE A 113 -7.14 5.72 8.33
CA ILE A 113 -6.88 4.84 7.18
C ILE A 113 -7.91 3.69 7.19
N SER A 114 -8.64 3.53 6.08
CA SER A 114 -9.62 2.44 5.96
C SER A 114 -8.94 1.07 5.97
N PRO A 115 -9.60 0.00 6.46
CA PRO A 115 -9.06 -1.35 6.42
C PRO A 115 -8.68 -1.82 5.00
N GLY A 116 -9.43 -1.37 3.99
CA GLY A 116 -9.13 -1.62 2.57
C GLY A 116 -7.80 -0.98 2.13
N MET A 117 -7.59 0.30 2.49
CA MET A 117 -6.33 1.00 2.20
C MET A 117 -5.13 0.34 2.91
N ARG A 118 -5.31 -0.15 4.14
CA ARG A 118 -4.26 -0.92 4.84
C ARG A 118 -3.89 -2.22 4.11
N ARG A 119 -4.88 -2.95 3.57
CA ARG A 119 -4.62 -4.16 2.76
C ARG A 119 -3.94 -3.81 1.44
N TYR A 120 -4.39 -2.75 0.76
CA TYR A 120 -3.77 -2.25 -0.46
C TYR A 120 -2.30 -1.89 -0.24
N LEU A 121 -2.00 -1.14 0.83
CA LEU A 121 -0.63 -0.79 1.22
C LEU A 121 0.23 -2.02 1.54
N LYS A 122 -0.31 -2.98 2.32
CA LYS A 122 0.40 -4.23 2.63
C LYS A 122 0.75 -5.01 1.37
N ASN A 123 -0.21 -5.18 0.46
CA ASN A 123 0.02 -5.87 -0.81
C ASN A 123 0.98 -5.08 -1.71
N GLY A 124 0.89 -3.75 -1.70
CA GLY A 124 1.80 -2.86 -2.43
C GLY A 124 3.25 -3.01 -1.96
N ILE A 125 3.50 -3.12 -0.65
CA ILE A 125 4.83 -3.41 -0.10
C ILE A 125 5.36 -4.74 -0.64
N ILE A 126 4.58 -5.81 -0.55
CA ILE A 126 5.04 -7.13 -1.01
C ILE A 126 5.31 -7.12 -2.53
N MET A 127 4.43 -6.47 -3.30
CA MET A 127 4.56 -6.41 -4.75
C MET A 127 5.77 -5.59 -5.20
N VAL A 128 5.97 -4.41 -4.62
CA VAL A 128 7.17 -3.59 -4.87
C VAL A 128 8.42 -4.36 -4.45
N SER A 129 8.37 -5.11 -3.35
CA SER A 129 9.49 -5.92 -2.91
C SER A 129 9.90 -6.96 -3.96
N VAL A 130 8.93 -7.74 -4.47
CA VAL A 130 9.19 -8.76 -5.49
C VAL A 130 9.66 -8.13 -6.80
N LEU A 131 8.99 -7.07 -7.28
CA LEU A 131 9.41 -6.33 -8.48
C LEU A 131 10.84 -5.83 -8.38
N SER A 132 11.20 -5.26 -7.24
CA SER A 132 12.52 -4.68 -7.02
C SER A 132 13.61 -5.73 -6.91
N PHE A 133 13.30 -6.88 -6.31
CA PHE A 133 14.21 -8.01 -6.28
C PHE A 133 14.46 -8.56 -7.68
N LEU A 134 13.40 -8.76 -8.49
CA LEU A 134 13.51 -9.24 -9.86
C LEU A 134 14.31 -8.30 -10.76
N HIS A 135 14.03 -7.00 -10.68
CA HIS A 135 14.83 -5.98 -11.36
C HIS A 135 16.29 -5.96 -10.86
N GLY A 136 16.50 -6.22 -9.57
CA GLY A 136 17.84 -6.39 -9.02
C GLY A 136 18.59 -7.57 -9.62
N MET A 137 17.89 -8.69 -9.82
CA MET A 137 18.51 -9.86 -10.44
C MET A 137 18.97 -9.56 -11.87
N THR A 138 18.24 -8.74 -12.62
CA THR A 138 18.61 -8.37 -14.00
C THR A 138 19.82 -7.42 -14.00
N ASP A 139 19.84 -6.42 -13.11
CA ASP A 139 21.02 -5.56 -12.88
C ASP A 139 22.28 -6.38 -12.52
N GLY A 140 22.10 -7.52 -11.84
CA GLY A 140 23.19 -8.44 -11.52
C GLY A 140 23.83 -9.09 -12.75
N VAL A 141 23.05 -9.33 -13.81
CA VAL A 141 23.57 -9.85 -15.09
C VAL A 141 24.46 -8.80 -15.75
N ASP A 142 24.00 -7.54 -15.79
CA ASP A 142 24.77 -6.43 -16.36
C ASP A 142 26.10 -6.26 -15.62
N TYR A 143 26.08 -6.37 -14.28
CA TYR A 143 27.31 -6.33 -13.48
C TYR A 143 28.25 -7.50 -13.77
N PHE A 144 27.72 -8.72 -13.89
CA PHE A 144 28.52 -9.90 -14.22
C PHE A 144 29.22 -9.74 -15.57
N ILE A 145 28.51 -9.23 -16.59
CA ILE A 145 29.10 -8.94 -17.89
C ILE A 145 30.15 -7.84 -17.77
N PHE A 146 29.82 -6.73 -17.13
CA PHE A 146 30.76 -5.62 -16.92
C PHE A 146 32.05 -6.05 -16.21
N LYS A 147 31.98 -7.01 -15.28
CA LYS A 147 33.15 -7.55 -14.59
C LYS A 147 34.03 -8.42 -15.50
N ASN A 148 33.43 -9.17 -16.42
CA ASN A 148 34.09 -10.22 -17.19
C ASN A 148 34.43 -9.83 -18.64
N SER A 149 33.84 -8.76 -19.17
CA SER A 149 34.16 -8.25 -20.50
C SER A 149 35.23 -7.16 -20.40
N GLU A 150 36.34 -7.33 -21.13
CA GLU A 150 37.40 -6.31 -21.29
C GLU A 150 36.95 -5.15 -22.19
N VAL A 151 35.82 -5.31 -22.87
CA VAL A 151 35.27 -4.36 -23.83
C VAL A 151 34.32 -3.43 -23.09
N ASP A 152 34.44 -2.11 -23.34
CA ASP A 152 33.50 -1.05 -22.97
C ASP A 152 32.11 -1.27 -23.63
N VAL A 153 31.48 -2.42 -23.41
CA VAL A 153 30.16 -2.76 -23.97
C VAL A 153 29.08 -2.12 -23.12
N VAL A 154 29.05 -0.79 -23.08
CA VAL A 154 27.82 -0.08 -22.76
C VAL A 154 27.77 1.24 -23.52
N HIS A 155 27.29 1.17 -24.77
CA HIS A 155 26.90 2.37 -25.52
C HIS A 155 26.03 3.29 -24.67
N GLU A 156 26.50 4.49 -24.32
CA GLU A 156 25.82 5.47 -23.45
C GLU A 156 24.35 5.77 -23.82
N TYR A 157 23.95 5.44 -25.04
CA TYR A 157 22.64 5.65 -25.62
C TYR A 157 21.50 4.87 -24.93
N TYR A 158 21.76 3.74 -24.27
CA TYR A 158 20.70 2.98 -23.54
C TYR A 158 20.00 3.84 -22.47
N ARG A 159 20.73 4.77 -21.85
CA ARG A 159 20.17 5.70 -20.86
C ARG A 159 19.16 6.68 -21.48
N LEU A 160 19.28 7.00 -22.76
CA LEU A 160 18.26 7.80 -23.47
C LEU A 160 16.96 7.03 -23.61
N PHE A 161 17.01 5.73 -23.88
CA PHE A 161 15.82 4.87 -23.89
C PHE A 161 15.17 4.80 -22.51
N TYR A 162 15.97 4.76 -21.44
CA TYR A 162 15.46 4.86 -20.08
C TYR A 162 14.78 6.21 -19.79
N VAL A 163 15.34 7.32 -20.26
CA VAL A 163 14.71 8.66 -20.15
C VAL A 163 13.37 8.69 -20.88
N LEU A 164 13.32 8.18 -22.11
CA LEU A 164 12.10 8.10 -22.92
C LEU A 164 11.05 7.20 -22.25
N SER A 165 11.47 6.08 -21.66
CA SER A 165 10.56 5.16 -20.97
C SER A 165 9.98 5.76 -19.70
N LEU A 166 10.74 6.52 -18.91
CA LEU A 166 10.22 7.25 -17.74
C LEU A 166 9.13 8.26 -18.12
N ILE A 167 9.35 9.02 -19.19
CA ILE A 167 8.38 10.04 -19.66
C ILE A 167 7.11 9.34 -20.17
N THR A 168 7.26 8.34 -21.04
CA THR A 168 6.11 7.63 -21.63
C THR A 168 5.33 6.86 -20.57
N ALA A 169 6.00 6.14 -19.66
CA ALA A 169 5.37 5.45 -18.54
C ALA A 169 4.58 6.41 -17.65
N ALA A 170 5.14 7.59 -17.35
CA ALA A 170 4.47 8.59 -16.51
C ALA A 170 3.21 9.20 -17.16
N ILE A 171 3.26 9.47 -18.47
CA ILE A 171 2.09 9.94 -19.23
C ILE A 171 1.01 8.86 -19.25
N LEU A 172 1.40 7.61 -19.52
CA LEU A 172 0.47 6.48 -19.51
C LEU A 172 -0.10 6.26 -18.10
N TYR A 173 0.68 6.47 -17.06
CA TYR A 173 0.24 6.32 -15.67
C TYR A 173 -0.89 7.27 -15.32
N ASP A 174 -0.73 8.54 -15.65
CA ASP A 174 -1.78 9.53 -15.43
C ASP A 174 -3.04 9.25 -16.28
N LYS A 175 -2.90 8.74 -17.51
CA LYS A 175 -4.02 8.48 -18.43
C LYS A 175 -4.79 7.19 -18.13
N PHE A 176 -4.07 6.13 -17.76
CA PHE A 176 -4.58 4.76 -17.67
C PHE A 176 -4.20 4.09 -16.35
N LYS A 177 -4.53 4.72 -15.21
CA LYS A 177 -4.16 4.26 -13.86
C LYS A 177 -4.41 2.76 -13.60
N TYR A 178 -5.46 2.19 -14.18
CA TYR A 178 -5.82 0.78 -14.00
C TYR A 178 -4.82 -0.20 -14.68
N TYR A 179 -4.29 0.15 -15.84
CA TYR A 179 -3.44 -0.75 -16.63
C TYR A 179 -1.97 -0.71 -16.23
N GLN A 180 -1.56 0.24 -15.39
CA GLN A 180 -0.16 0.44 -15.02
C GLN A 180 0.47 -0.75 -14.32
N MET A 181 -0.31 -1.41 -13.48
CA MET A 181 0.14 -2.60 -12.78
C MET A 181 0.40 -3.76 -13.77
N LEU A 182 -0.45 -3.92 -14.79
CA LEU A 182 -0.27 -4.90 -15.85
C LEU A 182 0.96 -4.56 -16.71
N LEU A 183 1.14 -3.28 -17.06
CA LEU A 183 2.29 -2.81 -17.84
C LEU A 183 3.62 -3.04 -17.10
N ALA A 184 3.68 -2.75 -15.80
CA ALA A 184 4.88 -3.01 -15.00
C ALA A 184 5.25 -4.51 -14.97
N ILE A 185 4.26 -5.40 -15.05
CA ILE A 185 4.46 -6.84 -14.95
C ILE A 185 4.78 -7.46 -16.28
N LEU A 186 4.16 -6.96 -17.34
CA LEU A 186 4.60 -7.27 -18.69
C LEU A 186 6.05 -6.83 -18.90
N ALA A 187 6.41 -5.61 -18.47
CA ALA A 187 7.77 -5.11 -18.49
C ALA A 187 8.72 -6.02 -17.68
N THR A 188 8.33 -6.43 -16.47
CA THR A 188 9.14 -7.35 -15.65
C THR A 188 9.28 -8.73 -16.28
N GLY A 189 8.21 -9.26 -16.89
CA GLY A 189 8.24 -10.55 -17.56
C GLY A 189 9.18 -10.57 -18.76
N LEU A 190 9.28 -9.45 -19.49
CA LEU A 190 10.22 -9.29 -20.59
C LEU A 190 11.69 -9.30 -20.13
N LEU A 191 11.98 -8.93 -18.87
CA LEU A 191 13.35 -8.93 -18.35
C LEU A 191 13.95 -10.33 -18.17
N ILE A 192 13.15 -11.40 -18.26
CA ILE A 192 13.71 -12.77 -18.25
C ILE A 192 14.65 -13.02 -19.43
N LEU A 193 14.44 -12.32 -20.54
CA LEU A 193 15.29 -12.40 -21.73
C LEU A 193 16.75 -12.05 -21.42
N THR A 194 16.98 -11.21 -20.41
CA THR A 194 18.34 -10.86 -19.94
C THR A 194 19.10 -12.11 -19.55
N PHE A 195 18.50 -13.05 -18.82
CA PHE A 195 19.16 -14.31 -18.45
C PHE A 195 19.31 -15.31 -19.59
N GLN A 196 18.49 -15.21 -20.63
CA GLN A 196 18.55 -16.14 -21.77
C GLN A 196 19.61 -15.73 -22.77
N LEU A 197 19.79 -14.43 -22.98
CA LEU A 197 20.59 -13.87 -24.06
C LEU A 197 21.87 -13.20 -23.58
N TYR A 198 22.20 -13.27 -22.27
CA TYR A 198 23.37 -12.60 -21.69
C TYR A 198 24.71 -12.98 -22.34
N ASN A 199 24.86 -14.23 -22.79
CA ASN A 199 26.08 -14.73 -23.42
C ASN A 199 25.98 -14.80 -24.97
N THR A 200 25.07 -14.02 -25.56
CA THR A 200 24.84 -14.01 -27.01
C THR A 200 25.14 -12.63 -27.59
N GLU A 201 25.37 -12.57 -28.90
CA GLU A 201 25.56 -11.30 -29.63
C GLU A 201 24.35 -10.36 -29.52
N TYR A 202 23.18 -10.89 -29.18
CA TYR A 202 21.93 -10.13 -29.02
C TYR A 202 21.79 -9.44 -27.66
N PHE A 203 22.75 -9.59 -26.74
CA PHE A 203 22.67 -8.99 -25.40
C PHE A 203 22.44 -7.48 -25.45
N ASN A 204 23.07 -6.77 -26.40
CA ASN A 204 22.88 -5.34 -26.58
C ASN A 204 21.41 -4.95 -26.78
N VAL A 205 20.67 -5.70 -27.61
CA VAL A 205 19.24 -5.46 -27.87
C VAL A 205 18.43 -5.65 -26.60
N VAL A 206 18.77 -6.67 -25.81
CA VAL A 206 18.11 -6.96 -24.54
C VAL A 206 18.39 -5.88 -23.51
N HIS A 207 19.61 -5.33 -23.47
CA HIS A 207 19.95 -4.24 -22.55
C HIS A 207 19.21 -2.93 -22.89
N TYR A 208 18.97 -2.64 -24.18
CA TYR A 208 18.06 -1.56 -24.58
C TYR A 208 16.61 -1.83 -24.16
N LEU A 209 16.15 -3.08 -24.29
CA LEU A 209 14.81 -3.50 -23.86
C LEU A 209 14.63 -3.40 -22.34
N ASP A 210 15.64 -3.79 -21.56
CA ASP A 210 15.67 -3.61 -20.10
C ASP A 210 15.49 -2.13 -19.77
N SER A 211 16.27 -1.25 -20.40
CA SER A 211 16.17 0.21 -20.20
C SER A 211 14.75 0.74 -20.43
N ILE A 212 14.04 0.20 -21.43
CA ILE A 212 12.64 0.58 -21.68
C ILE A 212 11.75 0.05 -20.55
N CYS A 213 11.85 -1.23 -20.21
CA CYS A 213 11.03 -1.88 -19.19
C CYS A 213 11.22 -1.25 -17.80
N SER A 214 12.46 -0.91 -17.45
CA SER A 214 12.87 -0.31 -16.18
C SER A 214 12.17 1.02 -15.89
N GLY A 215 11.84 1.82 -16.92
CA GLY A 215 11.07 3.05 -16.75
C GLY A 215 9.64 2.80 -16.28
N PHE A 216 8.97 1.81 -16.86
CA PHE A 216 7.61 1.42 -16.47
C PHE A 216 7.56 0.87 -15.04
N ILE A 217 8.52 0.00 -14.70
CA ILE A 217 8.63 -0.55 -13.35
C ILE A 217 8.87 0.57 -12.33
N LEU A 218 9.79 1.50 -12.60
CA LEU A 218 10.10 2.58 -11.66
C LEU A 218 8.94 3.55 -11.45
N VAL A 219 8.29 4.02 -12.52
CA VAL A 219 7.14 4.92 -12.41
C VAL A 219 6.03 4.25 -11.60
N PHE A 220 5.81 2.96 -11.82
CA PHE A 220 4.84 2.18 -11.05
C PHE A 220 5.19 2.15 -9.55
N ILE A 221 6.42 1.77 -9.20
CA ILE A 221 6.92 1.69 -7.82
C ILE A 221 6.78 3.03 -7.10
N MET A 222 7.11 4.14 -7.76
CA MET A 222 7.07 5.47 -7.16
C MET A 222 5.64 5.95 -6.89
N ASN A 223 4.69 5.66 -7.78
CA ASN A 223 3.34 6.19 -7.65
C ASN A 223 2.45 5.40 -6.70
N ILE A 224 2.69 4.10 -6.49
CA ILE A 224 1.83 3.25 -5.64
C ILE A 224 1.71 3.77 -4.20
N PHE A 225 2.81 4.28 -3.63
CA PHE A 225 2.82 4.83 -2.28
C PHE A 225 2.58 6.33 -2.23
N ALA A 226 2.83 7.04 -3.33
CA ALA A 226 2.54 8.46 -3.39
C ALA A 226 1.04 8.76 -3.30
N GLU A 227 0.18 7.93 -3.92
CA GLU A 227 -1.27 8.09 -3.74
C GLU A 227 -1.72 7.81 -2.30
N ALA A 228 -1.08 6.85 -1.63
CA ALA A 228 -1.37 6.55 -0.23
C ALA A 228 -0.82 7.61 0.73
N SER A 229 0.25 8.31 0.35
CA SER A 229 0.87 9.34 1.20
C SER A 229 -0.11 10.47 1.55
N ALA A 230 -1.01 10.84 0.64
CA ALA A 230 -1.99 11.92 0.83
C ALA A 230 -3.01 11.65 1.94
N VAL A 231 -3.16 10.41 2.40
CA VAL A 231 -4.17 9.99 3.39
C VAL A 231 -3.57 9.42 4.67
N THR A 232 -2.25 9.55 4.86
CA THR A 232 -1.52 8.97 6.00
C THR A 232 -1.01 10.06 6.94
N ASP A 233 -0.76 9.70 8.20
CA ASP A 233 -0.31 10.65 9.24
C ASP A 233 1.09 11.23 8.99
N LYS A 234 1.94 10.54 8.22
CA LYS A 234 3.30 10.98 7.87
C LYS A 234 3.54 10.88 6.36
N PRO A 235 2.94 11.77 5.55
CA PRO A 235 2.96 11.66 4.09
C PRO A 235 4.35 11.59 3.46
N TRP A 236 5.32 12.34 3.99
CA TRP A 236 6.69 12.40 3.45
C TRP A 236 7.40 11.03 3.50
N MET A 237 7.12 10.19 4.51
CA MET A 237 7.70 8.86 4.60
C MET A 237 7.11 7.91 3.55
N TRP A 238 5.80 7.99 3.32
CA TRP A 238 5.10 7.14 2.36
C TRP A 238 5.44 7.52 0.92
N CYS A 239 5.60 8.80 0.61
CA CYS A 239 5.84 9.27 -0.75
C CYS A 239 7.12 8.69 -1.38
N ASN A 240 8.15 8.41 -0.58
CA ASN A 240 9.43 7.84 -1.07
C ASN A 240 9.62 6.36 -0.71
N LEU A 241 8.64 5.73 -0.06
CA LEU A 241 8.77 4.36 0.44
C LEU A 241 9.10 3.35 -0.67
N GLY A 242 8.51 3.54 -1.85
CA GLY A 242 8.77 2.68 -3.01
C GLY A 242 10.24 2.65 -3.40
N ARG A 243 10.91 3.81 -3.40
CA ARG A 243 12.32 3.93 -3.76
C ARG A 243 13.24 3.29 -2.71
N ILE A 244 12.88 3.42 -1.44
CA ILE A 244 13.62 2.82 -0.32
C ILE A 244 13.60 1.29 -0.44
N ILE A 245 12.39 0.72 -0.57
CA ILE A 245 12.21 -0.73 -0.75
C ILE A 245 12.96 -1.19 -2.01
N GLN A 246 12.82 -0.42 -3.09
CA GLN A 246 13.48 -0.76 -4.35
C GLN A 246 14.97 -0.86 -4.20
N PHE A 247 15.63 0.15 -3.65
CA PHE A 247 17.08 0.12 -3.56
C PHE A 247 17.62 -0.98 -2.66
N ALA A 248 16.94 -1.30 -1.56
CA ALA A 248 17.35 -2.39 -0.68
C ALA A 248 17.29 -3.74 -1.40
N LEU A 249 16.13 -4.06 -2.00
CA LEU A 249 15.91 -5.38 -2.59
C LEU A 249 16.56 -5.55 -3.95
N ASN A 250 16.70 -4.47 -4.72
CA ASN A 250 17.45 -4.47 -5.98
C ASN A 250 18.91 -4.85 -5.73
N SER A 251 19.48 -4.34 -4.64
CA SER A 251 20.88 -4.66 -4.30
C SER A 251 21.02 -6.13 -3.87
N ILE A 252 20.09 -6.64 -3.06
CA ILE A 252 20.08 -8.07 -2.66
C ILE A 252 19.91 -8.97 -3.90
N GLY A 253 18.97 -8.63 -4.79
CA GLY A 253 18.74 -9.36 -6.04
C GLY A 253 19.98 -9.38 -6.94
N SER A 254 20.67 -8.25 -7.06
CA SER A 254 21.88 -8.16 -7.88
C SER A 254 23.02 -9.03 -7.35
N VAL A 255 23.27 -9.03 -6.05
CA VAL A 255 24.32 -9.85 -5.42
C VAL A 255 24.03 -11.34 -5.61
N ILE A 256 22.79 -11.77 -5.37
CA ILE A 256 22.38 -13.17 -5.55
C ILE A 256 22.50 -13.58 -7.02
N SER A 257 22.11 -12.72 -7.95
CA SER A 257 22.21 -12.99 -9.38
C SER A 257 23.65 -13.17 -9.83
N VAL A 258 24.56 -12.26 -9.44
CA VAL A 258 25.99 -12.38 -9.73
C VAL A 258 26.56 -13.68 -9.17
N TRP A 259 26.25 -14.00 -7.91
CA TRP A 259 26.70 -15.24 -7.28
C TRP A 259 26.21 -16.49 -8.02
N LEU A 260 24.94 -16.54 -8.45
CA LEU A 260 24.41 -17.65 -9.23
C LEU A 260 25.10 -17.78 -10.59
N LEU A 261 25.37 -16.66 -11.27
CA LEU A 261 26.05 -16.64 -12.57
C LEU A 261 27.51 -17.10 -12.46
N GLU A 262 28.23 -16.70 -11.41
CA GLU A 262 29.60 -17.16 -11.15
C GLU A 262 29.68 -18.68 -10.94
N GLN A 263 28.61 -19.29 -10.41
CA GLN A 263 28.49 -20.75 -10.26
C GLN A 263 27.95 -21.45 -11.52
N ASN A 264 27.78 -20.74 -12.64
CA ASN A 264 27.16 -21.23 -13.87
C ASN A 264 25.70 -21.73 -13.70
N LEU A 265 24.97 -21.23 -12.70
CA LEU A 265 23.59 -21.63 -12.38
C LEU A 265 22.54 -20.74 -13.05
N THR A 266 22.66 -20.55 -14.37
CA THR A 266 21.76 -19.70 -15.17
C THR A 266 20.32 -20.23 -15.23
N ALA A 267 20.14 -21.55 -15.35
CA ALA A 267 18.81 -22.17 -15.31
C ALA A 267 18.13 -21.96 -13.95
N THR A 268 18.90 -21.98 -12.87
CA THR A 268 18.39 -21.72 -11.51
C THR A 268 17.95 -20.26 -11.35
N SER A 269 18.71 -19.28 -11.87
CA SER A 269 18.31 -17.88 -11.82
C SER A 269 17.02 -17.62 -12.60
N GLN A 270 16.86 -18.23 -13.77
CA GLN A 270 15.63 -18.18 -14.57
C GLN A 270 14.44 -18.81 -13.84
N PHE A 271 14.65 -19.97 -13.19
CA PHE A 271 13.61 -20.64 -12.44
C PHE A 271 13.13 -19.81 -11.23
N ILE A 272 14.07 -19.22 -10.48
CA ILE A 272 13.76 -18.29 -9.39
C ILE A 272 12.97 -17.09 -9.92
N PHE A 273 13.41 -16.50 -11.04
CA PHE A 273 12.75 -15.37 -11.67
C PHE A 273 11.30 -15.71 -12.05
N MET A 274 11.08 -16.87 -12.68
CA MET A 274 9.75 -17.35 -13.09
C MET A 274 8.83 -17.61 -11.90
N ILE A 275 9.32 -18.24 -10.84
CA ILE A 275 8.51 -18.48 -9.62
C ILE A 275 8.04 -17.14 -9.05
N LEU A 276 8.97 -16.21 -8.86
CA LEU A 276 8.65 -14.90 -8.30
C LEU A 276 7.73 -14.08 -9.22
N LEU A 277 7.88 -14.19 -10.54
CA LEU A 277 6.95 -13.61 -11.51
C LEU A 277 5.55 -14.22 -11.39
N CYS A 278 5.43 -15.54 -11.21
CA CYS A 278 4.15 -16.20 -10.95
C CYS A 278 3.50 -15.71 -9.64
N VAL A 279 4.28 -15.56 -8.56
CA VAL A 279 3.80 -14.99 -7.30
C VAL A 279 3.30 -13.56 -7.51
N LEU A 280 4.01 -12.77 -8.31
CA LEU A 280 3.63 -11.40 -8.65
C LEU A 280 2.29 -11.37 -9.40
N ILE A 281 2.11 -12.21 -10.42
CA ILE A 281 0.86 -12.35 -11.19
C ILE A 281 -0.29 -12.77 -10.27
N PHE A 282 -0.06 -13.73 -9.38
CA PHE A 282 -1.05 -14.16 -8.40
C PHE A 282 -1.46 -13.01 -7.46
N MET A 283 -0.50 -12.20 -7.00
CA MET A 283 -0.78 -11.01 -6.20
C MET A 283 -1.64 -9.99 -6.97
N LEU A 284 -1.48 -9.85 -8.29
CA LEU A 284 -2.36 -9.01 -9.09
C LEU A 284 -3.77 -9.53 -9.16
N TYR A 285 -3.92 -10.84 -9.37
CA TYR A 285 -5.24 -11.44 -9.45
C TYR A 285 -5.99 -11.15 -8.16
N HIS A 286 -5.34 -11.37 -7.02
CA HIS A 286 -5.94 -11.09 -5.73
C HIS A 286 -6.15 -9.58 -5.48
N GLY A 287 -5.22 -8.71 -5.89
CA GLY A 287 -5.32 -7.26 -5.76
C GLY A 287 -6.43 -6.65 -6.62
N SER A 288 -6.51 -7.05 -7.89
CA SER A 288 -7.52 -6.64 -8.87
C SER A 288 -8.92 -7.08 -8.44
N MET A 289 -9.07 -8.33 -7.99
CA MET A 289 -10.33 -8.84 -7.45
C MET A 289 -10.80 -8.03 -6.23
N ASN A 290 -9.91 -7.76 -5.28
CA ASN A 290 -10.25 -6.95 -4.11
C ASN A 290 -10.63 -5.50 -4.48
N TYR A 291 -9.97 -4.92 -5.48
CA TYR A 291 -10.30 -3.58 -5.99
C TYR A 291 -11.66 -3.55 -6.71
N GLN A 292 -11.96 -4.54 -7.55
CA GLN A 292 -13.26 -4.66 -8.22
C GLN A 292 -14.40 -4.79 -7.20
N ILE A 293 -14.19 -5.63 -6.19
CA ILE A 293 -15.11 -5.81 -5.07
C ILE A 293 -15.32 -4.46 -4.35
N GLU A 294 -14.26 -3.75 -3.98
CA GLU A 294 -14.38 -2.44 -3.30
C GLU A 294 -15.06 -1.38 -4.18
N LYS A 295 -14.81 -1.35 -5.49
CA LYS A 295 -15.48 -0.46 -6.45
C LYS A 295 -16.97 -0.77 -6.57
N GLN A 296 -17.34 -2.05 -6.63
CA GLN A 296 -18.74 -2.48 -6.61
C GLN A 296 -19.42 -2.05 -5.31
N TYR A 297 -18.78 -2.26 -4.16
CA TYR A 297 -19.29 -1.79 -2.86
C TYR A 297 -19.47 -0.27 -2.78
N ARG A 298 -18.52 0.53 -3.30
CA ARG A 298 -18.64 2.01 -3.35
C ARG A 298 -19.78 2.46 -4.26
N THR A 299 -19.92 1.84 -5.42
CA THR A 299 -20.98 2.16 -6.38
C THR A 299 -22.36 1.82 -5.80
N LEU A 300 -22.46 0.65 -5.15
CA LEU A 300 -23.66 0.18 -4.49
C LEU A 300 -24.04 1.09 -3.30
N SER A 301 -23.08 1.45 -2.45
CA SER A 301 -23.32 2.35 -1.32
C SER A 301 -23.70 3.77 -1.75
N MET A 302 -23.12 4.30 -2.83
CA MET A 302 -23.56 5.58 -3.39
C MET A 302 -25.00 5.52 -3.93
N ARG A 303 -25.38 4.45 -4.62
CA ARG A 303 -26.76 4.24 -5.09
C ARG A 303 -27.72 4.13 -3.92
N LEU A 304 -27.34 3.37 -2.89
CA LEU A 304 -28.15 3.18 -1.69
C LEU A 304 -28.34 4.48 -0.91
N ASN A 305 -27.28 5.27 -0.72
CA ASN A 305 -27.38 6.57 -0.07
C ASN A 305 -28.27 7.54 -0.86
N LYS A 306 -28.18 7.53 -2.20
CA LYS A 306 -29.02 8.35 -3.07
C LYS A 306 -30.50 7.94 -3.00
N GLU A 307 -30.79 6.65 -2.86
CA GLU A 307 -32.16 6.18 -2.61
C GLU A 307 -32.65 6.55 -1.21
N LEU A 308 -31.82 6.42 -0.18
CA LEU A 308 -32.14 6.83 1.20
C LEU A 308 -32.39 8.34 1.33
N GLU A 309 -31.66 9.17 0.58
CA GLU A 309 -31.91 10.61 0.51
C GLU A 309 -33.21 10.94 -0.22
N LYS A 310 -33.57 10.21 -1.28
CA LYS A 310 -34.87 10.36 -1.95
C LYS A 310 -36.04 9.91 -1.09
N SER A 311 -35.82 8.93 -0.21
CA SER A 311 -36.84 8.39 0.70
C SER A 311 -36.87 9.07 2.06
N ARG A 312 -35.98 10.04 2.34
CA ARG A 312 -36.05 10.86 3.56
C ARG A 312 -37.32 11.72 3.49
N PRO A 313 -38.27 11.58 4.42
CA PRO A 313 -39.39 12.49 4.48
C PRO A 313 -38.84 13.89 4.77
N THR A 314 -39.03 14.82 3.83
CA THR A 314 -38.95 16.25 4.12
C THR A 314 -39.90 16.51 5.27
N ALA A 315 -39.38 17.07 6.37
CA ALA A 315 -40.20 17.41 7.51
C ALA A 315 -41.37 18.28 7.04
N VAL A 316 -42.56 17.93 7.53
CA VAL A 316 -43.87 18.56 7.29
C VAL A 316 -44.53 18.15 5.97
N GLU A 317 -45.23 17.01 5.95
CA GLU A 317 -46.71 16.94 5.94
C GLU A 317 -47.22 15.52 5.63
N ASP A 318 -48.13 15.09 6.50
CA ASP A 318 -49.24 14.15 6.39
C ASP A 318 -49.15 12.86 5.55
N VAL A 319 -49.23 11.76 6.33
CA VAL A 319 -50.07 10.56 6.12
C VAL A 319 -50.38 10.20 4.67
N ASN A 320 -49.70 9.17 4.17
CA ASN A 320 -50.43 8.10 3.48
C ASN A 320 -49.67 6.77 3.44
N ASN A 321 -50.41 5.72 3.73
CA ASN A 321 -50.01 4.31 3.94
C ASN A 321 -49.33 3.62 2.73
N SER A 322 -49.08 4.33 1.62
CA SER A 322 -48.39 3.79 0.43
C SER A 322 -46.86 3.97 0.49
N LYS A 323 -46.36 5.12 0.98
CA LYS A 323 -44.92 5.41 1.06
C LYS A 323 -44.21 4.54 2.11
N ALA A 324 -44.90 4.20 3.21
CA ALA A 324 -44.39 3.26 4.23
C ALA A 324 -44.29 1.82 3.70
N LYS A 325 -45.17 1.44 2.75
CA LYS A 325 -45.17 0.11 2.12
C LYS A 325 -44.02 -0.04 1.14
N ASP A 326 -43.72 1.00 0.36
CA ASP A 326 -42.56 1.04 -0.53
C ASP A 326 -41.23 1.10 0.24
N PHE A 327 -41.18 1.84 1.36
CA PHE A 327 -40.02 1.85 2.25
C PHE A 327 -39.74 0.46 2.85
N ASN A 328 -40.77 -0.24 3.32
CA ASN A 328 -40.65 -1.62 3.80
C ASN A 328 -40.28 -2.60 2.69
N ARG A 329 -40.73 -2.37 1.44
CA ARG A 329 -40.36 -3.18 0.27
C ARG A 329 -38.87 -3.03 -0.06
N VAL A 330 -38.33 -1.81 0.00
CA VAL A 330 -36.89 -1.53 -0.21
C VAL A 330 -36.04 -2.18 0.89
N ILE A 331 -36.44 -2.10 2.16
CA ILE A 331 -35.76 -2.75 3.30
C ILE A 331 -35.83 -4.28 3.21
N SER A 332 -36.93 -4.83 2.69
CA SER A 332 -37.11 -6.27 2.51
C SER A 332 -36.34 -6.85 1.33
N SER A 333 -35.86 -6.00 0.40
CA SER A 333 -35.12 -6.43 -0.79
C SER A 333 -33.86 -7.20 -0.41
N GLU A 334 -33.58 -8.26 -1.15
CA GLU A 334 -32.44 -9.15 -0.89
C GLU A 334 -31.09 -8.41 -0.98
N SER A 335 -31.05 -7.32 -1.76
CA SER A 335 -29.95 -6.36 -1.84
C SER A 335 -29.74 -5.58 -0.52
N TYR A 336 -30.81 -5.10 0.12
CA TYR A 336 -30.73 -4.40 1.42
C TYR A 336 -30.40 -5.38 2.56
N LYS A 337 -30.91 -6.62 2.49
CA LYS A 337 -30.52 -7.71 3.40
C LYS A 337 -29.03 -8.06 3.27
N ARG A 338 -28.48 -8.19 2.06
CA ARG A 338 -27.03 -8.44 1.87
C ARG A 338 -26.17 -7.26 2.37
N VAL A 339 -26.55 -6.02 2.08
CA VAL A 339 -25.80 -4.84 2.55
C VAL A 339 -25.90 -4.66 4.07
N SER A 340 -27.08 -4.89 4.67
CA SER A 340 -27.25 -4.81 6.13
C SER A 340 -26.56 -5.95 6.88
N ILE A 341 -26.49 -7.16 6.32
CA ILE A 341 -25.70 -8.27 6.86
C ILE A 341 -24.20 -7.96 6.75
N THR A 342 -23.74 -7.41 5.62
CA THR A 342 -22.32 -7.06 5.41
C THR A 342 -21.90 -5.88 6.29
N ASN A 343 -22.76 -4.87 6.45
CA ASN A 343 -22.55 -3.76 7.37
C ASN A 343 -22.61 -4.24 8.84
N ARG A 344 -23.49 -5.17 9.21
CA ARG A 344 -23.46 -5.78 10.56
C ARG A 344 -22.21 -6.61 10.79
N LEU A 345 -21.71 -7.35 9.80
CA LEU A 345 -20.46 -8.11 9.91
C LEU A 345 -19.24 -7.18 10.02
N LEU A 346 -19.21 -6.07 9.28
CA LEU A 346 -18.15 -5.06 9.37
C LEU A 346 -18.22 -4.26 10.68
N ILE A 347 -19.41 -3.80 11.09
CA ILE A 347 -19.62 -3.08 12.35
C ILE A 347 -19.32 -3.98 13.57
N ASN A 348 -19.70 -5.27 13.53
CA ASN A 348 -19.36 -6.21 14.60
C ASN A 348 -17.87 -6.57 14.61
N SER A 349 -17.18 -6.57 13.46
CA SER A 349 -15.71 -6.69 13.43
C SER A 349 -14.99 -5.43 13.93
N HIS A 350 -15.65 -4.26 13.86
CA HIS A 350 -15.12 -2.98 14.30
C HIS A 350 -15.45 -2.63 15.76
N LYS A 351 -16.50 -3.20 16.36
CA LYS A 351 -16.86 -2.95 17.77
C LYS A 351 -15.99 -3.71 18.79
N ASN A 352 -15.25 -4.74 18.39
CA ASN A 352 -14.36 -5.47 19.31
C ASN A 352 -13.00 -4.82 19.60
N LYS A 353 -12.71 -3.61 19.08
CA LYS A 353 -11.51 -2.85 19.48
C LYS A 353 -11.76 -1.34 19.54
N GLN A 354 -11.78 -0.84 20.78
CA GLN A 354 -11.72 0.55 21.25
C GLN A 354 -13.05 1.28 21.47
N GLY A 355 -13.27 1.59 22.75
CA GLY A 355 -14.36 2.38 23.29
C GLY A 355 -14.25 3.88 23.03
N LYS A 356 -15.46 4.45 22.86
CA LYS A 356 -16.04 5.78 23.19
C LYS A 356 -15.19 7.06 23.19
N LYS A 357 -15.80 8.13 22.64
CA LYS A 357 -16.40 9.26 23.41
C LYS A 357 -17.42 10.01 22.53
N GLU A 358 -18.71 10.06 22.93
CA GLU A 358 -19.40 11.11 23.74
C GLU A 358 -19.83 12.30 22.85
N ASN A 359 -21.10 12.44 22.43
CA ASN A 359 -22.14 13.17 23.18
C ASN A 359 -23.58 12.95 22.63
N HIS A 360 -24.05 11.69 22.48
CA HIS A 360 -25.46 11.46 22.10
C HIS A 360 -26.14 10.26 22.79
N ILE A 361 -25.51 9.70 23.84
CA ILE A 361 -25.85 8.37 24.37
C ILE A 361 -26.65 8.40 25.68
N GLN A 362 -26.85 9.56 26.32
CA GLN A 362 -27.44 9.60 27.66
C GLN A 362 -28.92 9.18 27.70
N SER A 363 -29.71 9.40 26.64
CA SER A 363 -31.15 9.10 26.64
C SER A 363 -31.55 7.70 26.16
N GLN A 364 -30.65 6.95 25.50
CA GLN A 364 -30.94 5.60 24.97
C GLN A 364 -30.49 4.45 25.87
N ASN A 365 -29.60 4.70 26.84
CA ASN A 365 -29.08 3.63 27.71
C ASN A 365 -29.99 3.32 28.92
N GLU A 366 -30.88 4.24 29.31
CA GLU A 366 -31.78 4.01 30.44
C GLU A 366 -32.99 3.15 30.08
N SER A 367 -33.51 3.21 28.83
CA SER A 367 -34.63 2.35 28.41
C SER A 367 -34.21 0.88 28.31
N LEU A 368 -33.05 0.62 27.69
CA LEU A 368 -32.51 -0.73 27.49
C LEU A 368 -32.12 -1.45 28.79
N GLN A 369 -31.83 -0.72 29.86
CA GLN A 369 -31.55 -1.30 31.18
C GLN A 369 -32.80 -1.69 31.95
N ASN A 370 -33.94 -1.04 31.67
CA ASN A 370 -35.22 -1.37 32.28
C ASN A 370 -35.87 -2.57 31.59
N ASP A 371 -35.87 -2.61 30.25
CA ASP A 371 -36.39 -3.75 29.46
C ASP A 371 -35.66 -5.07 29.78
N LEU A 372 -34.37 -4.99 30.11
CA LEU A 372 -33.55 -6.14 30.49
C LEU A 372 -33.94 -6.72 31.86
N LYS A 373 -34.34 -5.89 32.83
CA LYS A 373 -34.71 -6.33 34.16
C LYS A 373 -36.04 -7.08 34.12
N ASP A 374 -37.00 -6.56 33.36
CA ASP A 374 -38.32 -7.18 33.19
C ASP A 374 -38.20 -8.53 32.48
N PHE A 375 -37.31 -8.63 31.48
CA PHE A 375 -37.02 -9.89 30.78
C PHE A 375 -36.35 -10.94 31.67
N ILE A 376 -35.45 -10.53 32.57
CA ILE A 376 -34.79 -11.45 33.53
C ILE A 376 -35.81 -12.06 34.49
N SER A 377 -36.76 -11.25 34.98
CA SER A 377 -37.84 -11.73 35.85
C SER A 377 -38.89 -12.57 35.12
N ALA A 378 -39.18 -12.29 33.84
CA ALA A 378 -40.20 -13.02 33.09
C ALA A 378 -39.82 -14.48 32.77
N TYR A 379 -38.53 -14.80 32.76
CA TYR A 379 -38.01 -16.13 32.39
C TYR A 379 -37.18 -16.81 33.49
N ASP A 380 -37.27 -16.32 34.74
CA ASP A 380 -36.56 -16.85 35.92
C ASP A 380 -35.09 -17.18 35.63
N LEU A 381 -34.38 -16.20 35.05
CA LEU A 381 -32.97 -16.36 34.75
C LEU A 381 -32.15 -16.23 36.04
N THR A 382 -31.28 -17.21 36.28
CA THR A 382 -30.37 -17.16 37.43
C THR A 382 -29.35 -16.03 37.27
N SER A 383 -28.78 -15.54 38.37
CA SER A 383 -27.74 -14.49 38.33
C SER A 383 -26.62 -14.81 37.31
N LYS A 384 -26.19 -16.07 37.25
CA LYS A 384 -25.19 -16.60 36.32
C LYS A 384 -25.64 -16.69 34.85
N GLU A 385 -26.95 -16.82 34.60
CA GLU A 385 -27.55 -16.79 33.25
C GLU A 385 -27.79 -15.34 32.82
N SER A 386 -28.17 -14.45 33.74
CA SER A 386 -28.30 -13.00 33.53
C SER A 386 -26.98 -12.37 33.08
N ASP A 387 -25.87 -12.74 33.70
CA ASP A 387 -24.56 -12.22 33.31
C ASP A 387 -24.18 -12.65 31.90
N ILE A 388 -24.44 -13.91 31.52
CA ILE A 388 -24.25 -14.36 30.15
C ILE A 388 -25.21 -13.66 29.18
N LEU A 389 -26.45 -13.41 29.58
CA LEU A 389 -27.41 -12.69 28.75
C LEU A 389 -26.93 -11.26 28.45
N LYS A 390 -26.39 -10.54 29.44
CA LYS A 390 -25.80 -9.19 29.24
C LYS A 390 -24.67 -9.23 28.22
N GLU A 391 -23.81 -10.25 28.28
CA GLU A 391 -22.70 -10.42 27.34
C GLU A 391 -23.17 -10.81 25.92
N ILE A 392 -24.25 -11.61 25.81
CA ILE A 392 -24.91 -11.95 24.54
C ILE A 392 -25.48 -10.70 23.86
N ILE A 393 -26.08 -9.80 24.63
CA ILE A 393 -26.65 -8.54 24.14
C ILE A 393 -25.54 -7.59 23.63
N GLN A 394 -24.36 -7.65 24.24
CA GLN A 394 -23.16 -6.96 23.76
C GLN A 394 -22.52 -7.63 22.53
N LEU A 395 -23.08 -8.74 22.03
CA LEU A 395 -22.59 -9.52 20.88
C LEU A 395 -21.16 -10.06 21.07
N LYS A 396 -20.73 -10.30 22.31
CA LYS A 396 -19.41 -10.87 22.59
C LYS A 396 -19.31 -12.31 22.07
N SER A 397 -18.11 -12.71 21.65
CA SER A 397 -17.87 -14.09 21.23
C SER A 397 -17.85 -15.03 22.44
N ILE A 398 -18.10 -16.33 22.23
CA ILE A 398 -18.06 -17.35 23.31
C ILE A 398 -16.70 -17.35 24.04
N LYS A 399 -15.62 -17.08 23.30
CA LYS A 399 -14.26 -16.98 23.85
C LYS A 399 -14.10 -15.76 24.74
N ASP A 400 -14.61 -14.61 24.29
CA ASP A 400 -14.53 -13.36 25.06
C ASP A 400 -15.39 -13.44 26.32
N MET A 401 -16.57 -14.07 26.25
CA MET A 401 -17.44 -14.32 27.42
C MET A 401 -16.79 -15.25 28.45
N ALA A 402 -16.08 -16.27 27.98
CA ALA A 402 -15.35 -17.19 28.85
C ALA A 402 -14.23 -16.48 29.63
N VAL A 403 -13.51 -15.58 28.96
CA VAL A 403 -12.43 -14.77 29.58
C VAL A 403 -12.98 -13.72 30.54
N GLU A 404 -14.06 -13.02 30.16
CA GLU A 404 -14.64 -11.95 30.99
C GLU A 404 -15.31 -12.47 32.27
N LEU A 405 -16.02 -13.60 32.16
CA LEU A 405 -16.77 -14.19 33.27
C LEU A 405 -15.94 -15.22 34.05
N ASP A 406 -14.66 -15.38 33.73
CA ASP A 406 -13.73 -16.37 34.32
C ASP A 406 -14.31 -17.79 34.37
N ILE A 407 -14.88 -18.25 33.25
CA ILE A 407 -15.50 -19.58 33.12
C ILE A 407 -15.09 -20.26 31.81
N THR A 408 -15.18 -21.58 31.75
CA THR A 408 -14.80 -22.32 30.53
C THR A 408 -15.79 -22.08 29.37
N GLU A 409 -15.29 -22.11 28.13
CA GLU A 409 -16.14 -22.02 26.92
C GLU A 409 -17.28 -23.07 26.91
N ARG A 410 -17.03 -24.25 27.50
CA ARG A 410 -18.03 -25.32 27.64
C ARG A 410 -19.17 -24.90 28.58
N THR A 411 -18.84 -24.22 29.68
CA THR A 411 -19.83 -23.66 30.63
C THR A 411 -20.64 -22.54 30.00
N VAL A 412 -20.02 -21.68 29.18
CA VAL A 412 -20.72 -20.63 28.42
C VAL A 412 -21.72 -21.24 27.44
N LYS A 413 -21.31 -22.22 26.63
CA LYS A 413 -22.19 -22.93 25.68
C LYS A 413 -23.36 -23.62 26.38
N TYR A 414 -23.10 -24.28 27.51
CA TYR A 414 -24.13 -24.94 28.31
C TYR A 414 -25.18 -23.95 28.80
N ARG A 415 -24.76 -22.80 29.36
CA ARG A 415 -25.69 -21.79 29.87
C ARG A 415 -26.45 -21.07 28.77
N ILE A 416 -25.84 -20.87 27.59
CA ILE A 416 -26.55 -20.37 26.39
C ILE A 416 -27.69 -21.33 26.00
N SER A 417 -27.41 -22.64 25.96
CA SER A 417 -28.42 -23.66 25.68
C SER A 417 -29.60 -23.58 26.66
N ARG A 418 -29.29 -23.40 27.95
CA ARG A 418 -30.31 -23.30 29.00
C ARG A 418 -31.15 -22.02 28.89
N ILE A 419 -30.55 -20.91 28.48
CA ILE A 419 -31.26 -19.66 28.19
C ILE A 419 -32.19 -19.87 26.98
N PHE A 420 -31.73 -20.54 25.93
CA PHE A 420 -32.54 -20.88 24.76
C PHE A 420 -33.73 -21.78 25.12
N GLU A 421 -33.51 -22.78 25.96
CA GLU A 421 -34.58 -23.65 26.49
C GLU A 421 -35.61 -22.86 27.29
N LYS A 422 -35.17 -22.00 28.23
CA LYS A 422 -36.07 -21.18 29.06
C LYS A 422 -36.84 -20.13 28.27
N THR A 423 -36.22 -19.56 27.23
CA THR A 423 -36.83 -18.51 26.41
C THR A 423 -37.59 -19.05 25.19
N GLY A 424 -37.50 -20.35 24.92
CA GLY A 424 -38.10 -21.01 23.76
C GLY A 424 -37.50 -20.56 22.42
N THR A 425 -36.23 -20.16 22.41
CA THR A 425 -35.53 -19.65 21.22
C THR A 425 -34.52 -20.67 20.70
N LYS A 426 -34.28 -20.73 19.39
CA LYS A 426 -33.36 -21.72 18.79
C LYS A 426 -31.98 -21.15 18.51
N ASN A 427 -31.86 -19.83 18.44
CA ASN A 427 -30.62 -19.15 18.10
C ASN A 427 -30.56 -17.76 18.73
N GLN A 428 -29.34 -17.21 18.81
CA GLN A 428 -29.07 -15.90 19.38
C GLN A 428 -29.84 -14.76 18.69
N ARG A 429 -30.16 -14.91 17.39
CA ARG A 429 -30.92 -13.89 16.65
C ARG A 429 -32.37 -13.83 17.08
N GLU A 430 -33.01 -14.97 17.32
CA GLU A 430 -34.37 -15.07 17.86
C GLU A 430 -34.44 -14.53 19.28
N LEU A 431 -33.46 -14.86 20.13
CA LEU A 431 -33.36 -14.34 21.49
C LEU A 431 -33.27 -12.80 21.50
N LEU A 432 -32.41 -12.22 20.67
CA LEU A 432 -32.28 -10.76 20.56
C LEU A 432 -33.51 -10.10 19.95
N LYS A 433 -34.26 -10.79 19.10
CA LYS A 433 -35.53 -10.26 18.58
C LYS A 433 -36.57 -10.19 19.70
N LYS A 434 -36.66 -11.24 20.52
CA LYS A 434 -37.62 -11.37 21.62
C LYS A 434 -37.36 -10.41 22.79
N ILE A 435 -36.15 -9.88 22.90
CA ILE A 435 -35.78 -8.85 23.88
C ILE A 435 -36.12 -7.43 23.37
N ASN A 436 -36.25 -7.24 22.05
CA ASN A 436 -36.56 -5.95 21.43
C ASN A 436 -38.03 -5.84 20.94
N GLU A 437 -38.83 -6.89 21.14
CA GLU A 437 -40.30 -6.90 21.02
C GLU A 437 -40.89 -6.43 22.36
#